data_AF-A0A7C6SU06-F1
#
_entry.id   AF-A0A7C6SU06-F1
#
_cell.length_a   1.000
_cell.length_b   1.000
_cell.length_c   1.000
_cell.angle_alpha   90.00
_cell.angle_beta   90.00
_cell.angle_gamma   90.00
#
_symmetry.space_group_name_H-M   'P 1'
#
loop_
_entity.id
_entity.type
_entity.pdbx_description
1 polymer ?
#
loop_
_entity_poly.entity_id
_entity_poly.type
_entity_poly.pdbx_seq_one_letter_code
_entity_poly.pdbx_strand_id
1 'polypeptide(L)'
;MPQIISHLLIVIQYQAEVIKALCALLFGKNFKPKPDKMTDKKYLKLSVDPLPIFEKPKPTKIYDCNELIAQNNIKPVKSRGGNVVPSDTICPYCGATHEYIYDNNGGHGQFLCKVCKSTFFPFKPTKDDEPYCPFCGNKLVRIKERKDFDIYRCNNRDCSFRKKKLSAMDSSQKALYRQSPHLFKLRYIYRKFNFNFTPLSKENDNLPLVDLPNIKASPHVLGLILTYRINYGW
;
A
#
# COMPACT_ATOMS: atom_id res chain seq x y z
N MET A 1 1.52 -13.11 -45.08
CA MET A 1 1.30 -12.25 -43.89
C MET A 1 0.82 -10.83 -44.20
N PRO A 2 1.48 -10.02 -45.05
CA PRO A 2 1.05 -8.62 -45.27
C PRO A 2 -0.35 -8.49 -45.90
N GLN A 3 -0.73 -9.39 -46.80
CA GLN A 3 -2.05 -9.39 -47.45
C GLN A 3 -3.22 -9.60 -46.46
N ILE A 4 -3.03 -10.42 -45.43
CA ILE A 4 -4.07 -10.67 -44.41
C ILE A 4 -4.25 -9.42 -43.55
N ILE A 5 -3.15 -8.76 -43.16
CA ILE A 5 -3.20 -7.51 -42.39
C ILE A 5 -3.90 -6.41 -43.19
N SER A 6 -3.55 -6.25 -44.47
CA SER A 6 -4.22 -5.30 -45.36
C SER A 6 -5.70 -5.59 -45.52
N HIS A 7 -6.08 -6.86 -45.69
CA HIS A 7 -7.48 -7.26 -45.78
C HIS A 7 -8.26 -6.95 -44.49
N LEU A 8 -7.69 -7.28 -43.33
CA LEU A 8 -8.31 -6.97 -42.04
C LEU A 8 -8.47 -5.46 -41.81
N LEU A 9 -7.50 -4.64 -42.24
CA LEU A 9 -7.60 -3.18 -42.16
C LEU A 9 -8.76 -2.64 -43.03
N ILE A 10 -8.94 -3.18 -44.23
CA ILE A 10 -10.06 -2.83 -45.11
C ILE A 10 -11.40 -3.21 -44.45
N VAL A 11 -11.49 -4.40 -43.86
CA VAL A 11 -12.70 -4.85 -43.15
C VAL A 11 -13.01 -3.95 -41.96
N ILE A 12 -12.01 -3.55 -41.17
CA ILE A 12 -12.17 -2.64 -40.03
C ILE A 12 -12.68 -1.26 -40.51
N GLN A 13 -12.11 -0.73 -41.60
CA GLN A 13 -12.57 0.54 -42.18
C GLN A 13 -14.03 0.46 -42.64
N TYR A 14 -14.39 -0.63 -43.32
CA TYR A 14 -15.77 -0.86 -43.78
C TYR A 14 -16.75 -0.94 -42.59
N GLN A 15 -16.41 -1.71 -41.55
CA GLN A 15 -17.23 -1.82 -40.34
C GLN A 15 -17.41 -0.47 -39.65
N ALA A 16 -16.38 0.37 -39.62
CA ALA A 16 -16.47 1.72 -39.06
C ALA A 16 -17.48 2.60 -39.82
N GLU A 17 -17.54 2.52 -41.15
CA GLU A 17 -18.53 3.26 -41.95
C GLU A 17 -19.96 2.75 -41.74
N VAL A 18 -20.14 1.42 -41.64
CA VAL A 18 -21.45 0.83 -41.31
C VAL A 18 -21.93 1.31 -39.94
N ILE A 19 -21.06 1.31 -38.93
CA ILE A 19 -21.39 1.80 -37.58
C ILE A 19 -21.78 3.29 -37.61
N LYS A 20 -21.07 4.14 -38.37
CA LYS A 20 -21.44 5.56 -38.51
C LYS A 20 -22.82 5.72 -39.13
N ALA A 21 -23.14 4.95 -40.17
CA ALA A 21 -24.46 4.99 -40.81
C ALA A 21 -25.57 4.56 -39.84
N LEU A 22 -25.37 3.47 -39.09
CA LEU A 22 -26.31 3.01 -38.06
C LEU A 22 -26.50 4.05 -36.95
N CYS A 23 -25.41 4.66 -36.48
CA CYS A 23 -25.47 5.73 -35.48
C CYS A 23 -26.23 6.97 -36.00
N ALA A 24 -26.05 7.34 -37.27
CA ALA A 24 -26.79 8.44 -37.88
C ALA A 24 -28.29 8.15 -38.02
N LEU A 25 -28.66 6.89 -38.30
CA LEU A 25 -30.06 6.44 -38.33
C LEU A 25 -30.69 6.45 -36.95
N LEU A 26 -29.96 6.02 -35.91
CA LEU A 26 -30.48 5.93 -34.54
C LEU A 26 -30.51 7.27 -33.79
N PHE A 27 -29.49 8.11 -33.96
CA PHE A 27 -29.27 9.32 -33.16
C PHE A 27 -29.36 10.62 -33.98
N GLY A 28 -29.66 10.52 -35.28
CA GLY A 28 -29.76 11.65 -36.20
C GLY A 28 -28.42 12.10 -36.79
N LYS A 29 -28.49 12.89 -37.87
CA LYS A 29 -27.33 13.35 -38.66
C LYS A 29 -26.29 14.18 -37.88
N ASN A 30 -26.68 14.71 -36.71
CA ASN A 30 -25.82 15.52 -35.85
C ASN A 30 -25.03 14.70 -34.82
N PHE A 31 -25.20 13.37 -34.79
CA PHE A 31 -24.46 12.50 -33.89
C PHE A 31 -22.99 12.42 -34.32
N LYS A 32 -22.13 13.08 -33.56
CA LYS A 32 -20.67 12.97 -33.66
C LYS A 32 -20.20 12.07 -32.51
N PRO A 33 -19.90 10.78 -32.75
CA PRO A 33 -19.31 9.95 -31.72
C PRO A 33 -18.01 10.62 -31.29
N LYS A 34 -17.90 10.94 -29.99
CA LYS A 34 -16.64 11.45 -29.45
C LYS A 34 -15.62 10.33 -29.65
N PRO A 35 -14.46 10.58 -30.29
CA PRO A 35 -13.43 9.57 -30.37
C PRO A 35 -13.09 9.17 -28.94
N ASP A 36 -12.99 7.87 -28.69
CA ASP A 36 -12.39 7.38 -27.46
C ASP A 36 -10.97 7.94 -27.43
N LYS A 37 -10.77 9.00 -26.64
CA LYS A 37 -9.42 9.44 -26.33
C LYS A 37 -8.81 8.27 -25.58
N MET A 38 -7.85 7.58 -26.19
CA MET A 38 -6.91 6.74 -25.47
C MET A 38 -6.32 7.61 -24.36
N THR A 39 -6.91 7.52 -23.19
CA THR A 39 -6.41 8.23 -22.02
C THR A 39 -5.28 7.34 -21.54
N ASP A 40 -4.04 7.68 -21.92
CA ASP A 40 -2.84 7.10 -21.30
C ASP A 40 -2.79 7.57 -19.84
N LYS A 41 -3.65 6.97 -19.03
CA LYS A 41 -3.70 7.18 -17.60
C LYS A 41 -2.53 6.39 -17.02
N LYS A 42 -1.31 6.93 -17.14
CA LYS A 42 -0.08 6.29 -16.62
C LYS A 42 -0.19 5.90 -15.14
N TYR A 43 -1.06 6.55 -14.37
CA TYR A 43 -1.35 6.23 -12.97
C TYR A 43 -2.13 4.92 -12.75
N LEU A 44 -2.69 4.31 -13.80
CA LEU A 44 -3.44 3.04 -13.77
C LEU A 44 -2.58 1.81 -14.08
N LYS A 45 -1.26 1.95 -14.29
CA LYS A 45 -0.39 0.78 -14.45
C LYS A 45 -0.44 -0.08 -13.19
N LEU A 46 -0.83 -1.34 -13.36
CA LEU A 46 -0.82 -2.34 -12.28
C LEU A 46 0.59 -2.37 -11.68
N SER A 47 0.66 -2.15 -10.37
CA SER A 47 1.89 -2.26 -9.60
C SER A 47 1.58 -3.07 -8.36
N VAL A 48 2.37 -4.11 -8.15
CA VAL A 48 2.32 -4.93 -6.94
C VAL A 48 3.22 -4.24 -5.92
N ASP A 49 2.63 -3.75 -4.84
CA ASP A 49 3.41 -3.22 -3.73
C ASP A 49 4.00 -4.40 -2.91
N PRO A 50 5.17 -4.23 -2.27
CA PRO A 50 5.72 -5.24 -1.37
C PRO A 50 4.79 -5.49 -0.17
N LEU A 51 4.88 -6.70 0.39
CA LEU A 51 4.20 -7.05 1.63
C LEU A 51 4.67 -6.15 2.80
N PRO A 52 3.81 -5.90 3.80
CA PRO A 52 4.22 -5.19 5.00
C PRO A 52 5.18 -6.04 5.82
N ILE A 53 5.93 -5.38 6.69
CA ILE A 53 6.77 -6.05 7.67
C ILE A 53 5.87 -6.36 8.87
N PHE A 54 5.81 -7.61 9.32
CA PHE A 54 5.00 -8.00 10.48
C PHE A 54 5.79 -8.01 11.78
N GLU A 55 7.11 -8.04 11.69
CA GLU A 55 7.98 -7.84 12.84
C GLU A 55 8.20 -6.35 13.08
N LYS A 56 8.21 -5.95 14.36
CA LYS A 56 8.59 -4.58 14.72
C LYS A 56 10.00 -4.29 14.20
N PRO A 57 10.18 -3.32 13.29
CA PRO A 57 11.49 -3.03 12.74
C PRO A 57 12.48 -2.65 13.85
N LYS A 58 13.72 -3.12 13.74
CA LYS A 58 14.79 -2.72 14.66
C LYS A 58 14.93 -1.19 14.67
N PRO A 59 15.23 -0.59 15.83
CA PRO A 59 15.51 0.84 15.90
C PRO A 59 16.55 1.24 14.85
N THR A 60 16.21 2.21 14.00
CA THR A 60 17.06 2.67 12.89
C THR A 60 17.97 3.82 13.29
N LYS A 61 17.65 4.51 14.39
CA LYS A 61 18.51 5.54 14.98
C LYS A 61 19.18 4.97 16.22
N ILE A 62 20.50 4.87 16.15
CA ILE A 62 21.37 4.53 17.27
C ILE A 62 22.12 5.82 17.62
N TYR A 63 21.93 6.31 18.83
CA TYR A 63 22.61 7.47 19.38
C TYR A 63 23.74 7.02 20.30
N ASP A 64 24.79 7.82 20.45
CA ASP A 64 25.77 7.61 21.52
C ASP A 64 25.19 8.15 22.85
N CYS A 65 25.04 7.26 23.84
CA CYS A 65 24.55 7.64 25.17
C CYS A 65 25.46 8.65 25.84
N ASN A 66 26.77 8.41 25.78
CA ASN A 66 27.77 9.12 26.56
C ASN A 66 27.91 10.55 26.06
N GLU A 67 27.92 10.73 24.74
CA GLU A 67 27.92 12.06 24.12
C GLU A 67 26.68 12.87 24.51
N LEU A 68 25.49 12.25 24.44
CA LEU A 68 24.24 12.94 24.78
C LEU A 68 24.15 13.33 26.27
N ILE A 69 24.66 12.48 27.17
CA ILE A 69 24.72 12.77 28.60
C ILE A 69 25.68 13.93 28.87
N ALA A 70 26.87 13.91 28.26
CA ALA A 70 27.89 14.94 28.44
C ALA A 70 27.44 16.29 27.88
N GLN A 71 26.91 16.33 26.65
CA GLN A 71 26.46 17.57 26.01
C GLN A 71 25.31 18.24 26.76
N ASN A 72 24.40 17.46 27.34
CA ASN A 72 23.17 17.98 27.94
C ASN A 72 23.16 17.92 29.47
N ASN A 73 24.28 17.55 30.11
CA ASN A 73 24.41 17.37 31.56
C ASN A 73 23.22 16.57 32.18
N ILE A 74 22.87 15.46 31.54
CA ILE A 74 21.67 14.69 31.90
C ILE A 74 21.92 13.90 33.19
N LYS A 75 21.18 14.23 34.24
CA LYS A 75 21.21 13.48 35.50
C LYS A 75 20.30 12.24 35.44
N PRO A 76 20.56 11.19 36.23
CA PRO A 76 19.66 10.05 36.39
C PRO A 76 18.22 10.45 36.76
N VAL A 77 17.29 9.53 36.56
CA VAL A 77 15.90 9.67 36.97
C VAL A 77 15.81 9.63 38.49
N LYS A 78 15.10 10.60 39.07
CA LYS A 78 14.71 10.55 40.48
C LYS A 78 13.35 9.86 40.57
N SER A 79 13.35 8.57 40.89
CA SER A 79 12.09 7.82 41.09
C SER A 79 11.34 8.38 42.29
N ARG A 80 10.01 8.49 42.17
CA ARG A 80 9.11 8.92 43.25
C ARG A 80 8.42 7.75 43.98
N GLY A 81 9.00 6.54 43.89
CA GLY A 81 8.52 5.36 44.63
C GLY A 81 7.32 4.64 44.02
N GLY A 82 7.01 4.88 42.74
CA GLY A 82 6.01 4.12 41.99
C GLY A 82 6.60 2.87 41.35
N ASN A 83 6.22 2.58 40.11
CA ASN A 83 6.77 1.45 39.36
C ASN A 83 8.26 1.64 39.07
N VAL A 84 9.05 0.68 39.53
CA VAL A 84 10.50 0.67 39.34
C VAL A 84 10.81 0.00 38.00
N VAL A 85 11.64 0.66 37.19
CA VAL A 85 12.14 0.09 35.94
C VAL A 85 13.10 -1.05 36.28
N PRO A 86 12.93 -2.26 35.70
CA PRO A 86 13.83 -3.39 35.93
C PRO A 86 15.30 -3.03 35.63
N SER A 87 16.23 -3.49 36.46
CA SER A 87 17.64 -3.11 36.41
C SER A 87 18.38 -3.54 35.13
N ASP A 88 17.87 -4.58 34.47
CA ASP A 88 18.34 -5.12 33.19
C ASP A 88 17.84 -4.33 31.97
N THR A 89 16.98 -3.33 32.17
CA THR A 89 16.41 -2.55 31.07
C THR A 89 17.46 -1.63 30.45
N ILE A 90 17.68 -1.78 29.14
CA ILE A 90 18.56 -0.93 28.34
C ILE A 90 17.76 -0.29 27.21
N CYS A 91 17.99 1.00 26.96
CA CYS A 91 17.38 1.72 25.86
C CYS A 91 17.91 1.17 24.51
N PRO A 92 17.06 0.65 23.62
CA PRO A 92 17.49 0.06 22.36
C PRO A 92 17.95 1.10 21.31
N TYR A 93 17.73 2.39 21.60
CA TYR A 93 18.10 3.50 20.70
C TYR A 93 19.43 4.14 21.07
N CYS A 94 19.87 4.08 22.32
CA CYS A 94 21.12 4.74 22.71
C CYS A 94 21.97 3.95 23.70
N GLY A 95 21.49 2.84 24.24
CA GLY A 95 22.21 2.06 25.25
C GLY A 95 22.12 2.60 26.67
N ALA A 96 21.28 3.62 26.94
CA ALA A 96 21.07 4.13 28.29
C ALA A 96 20.51 3.04 29.24
N THR A 97 21.09 2.94 30.44
CA THR A 97 20.68 1.99 31.48
C THR A 97 19.37 2.40 32.16
N HIS A 98 18.81 1.49 32.98
CA HIS A 98 17.56 1.67 33.72
C HIS A 98 17.50 2.98 34.54
N GLU A 99 18.64 3.48 35.04
CA GLU A 99 18.74 4.73 35.80
C GLU A 99 18.29 5.97 35.01
N TYR A 100 18.31 5.90 33.69
CA TYR A 100 17.93 6.99 32.79
C TYR A 100 16.58 6.76 32.11
N ILE A 101 15.79 5.79 32.58
CA ILE A 101 14.54 5.38 31.93
C ILE A 101 13.36 5.68 32.86
N TYR A 102 12.30 6.23 32.30
CA TYR A 102 11.02 6.40 32.98
C TYR A 102 10.07 5.28 32.56
N ASP A 103 9.25 4.80 33.50
CA ASP A 103 8.00 4.14 33.18
C ASP A 103 7.01 5.19 32.65
N ASN A 104 6.77 5.18 31.34
CA ASN A 104 6.00 6.22 30.66
C ASN A 104 4.49 6.05 30.86
N ASN A 105 4.04 4.80 31.06
CA ASN A 105 2.62 4.47 31.14
C ASN A 105 2.23 3.90 32.52
N GLY A 106 2.98 4.17 33.57
CA GLY A 106 2.59 3.76 34.93
C GLY A 106 2.28 2.27 35.08
N GLY A 107 3.08 1.41 34.43
CA GLY A 107 3.05 -0.05 34.63
C GLY A 107 2.54 -0.82 33.42
N HIS A 108 2.06 -0.12 32.38
CA HIS A 108 1.56 -0.75 31.15
C HIS A 108 2.66 -1.06 30.12
N GLY A 109 3.92 -1.18 30.56
CA GLY A 109 5.03 -1.74 29.78
C GLY A 109 5.72 -0.82 28.77
N GLN A 110 5.28 0.44 28.60
CA GLN A 110 5.97 1.41 27.74
C GLN A 110 6.95 2.24 28.56
N PHE A 111 8.20 2.31 28.13
CA PHE A 111 9.27 3.09 28.75
C PHE A 111 9.69 4.28 27.89
N LEU A 112 10.17 5.34 28.53
CA LEU A 112 10.70 6.55 27.91
C LEU A 112 12.15 6.78 28.34
N CYS A 113 13.07 6.84 27.39
CA CYS A 113 14.46 7.16 27.67
C CYS A 113 14.65 8.66 27.92
N LYS A 114 15.20 9.05 29.08
CA LYS A 114 15.51 10.44 29.41
C LYS A 114 16.60 11.03 28.51
N VAL A 115 17.55 10.21 28.06
CA VAL A 115 18.71 10.60 27.24
C VAL A 115 18.28 10.92 25.81
N CYS A 116 17.78 9.95 25.05
CA CYS A 116 17.43 10.12 23.64
C CYS A 116 15.96 10.48 23.38
N LYS A 117 15.14 10.61 24.43
CA LYS A 117 13.68 10.92 24.37
C LYS A 117 12.84 9.90 23.59
N SER A 118 13.41 8.74 23.25
CA SER A 118 12.71 7.70 22.51
C SER A 118 11.89 6.80 23.46
N THR A 119 10.73 6.35 23.00
CA THR A 119 9.89 5.39 23.71
C THR A 119 10.10 3.97 23.19
N PHE A 120 10.05 2.98 24.08
CA PHE A 120 10.20 1.56 23.72
C PHE A 120 9.42 0.65 24.67
N PHE A 121 9.35 -0.63 24.31
CA PHE A 121 8.85 -1.69 25.19
C PHE A 121 10.03 -2.63 25.44
N PRO A 122 10.35 -2.98 26.71
CA PRO A 122 11.49 -3.82 27.06
C PRO A 122 11.27 -5.28 26.63
N PHE A 123 10.00 -5.72 26.58
CA PHE A 123 9.58 -7.01 26.05
C PHE A 123 8.82 -6.83 24.73
N LYS A 124 8.79 -7.88 23.91
CA LYS A 124 7.88 -7.94 22.76
C LYS A 124 6.44 -7.99 23.28
N PRO A 125 5.57 -7.03 22.95
CA PRO A 125 4.15 -7.19 23.24
C PRO A 125 3.65 -8.46 22.55
N THR A 126 2.80 -9.23 23.22
CA THR A 126 2.29 -10.54 22.80
C THR A 126 1.44 -10.54 21.52
N LYS A 127 1.29 -9.39 20.84
CA LYS A 127 0.44 -9.17 19.65
C LYS A 127 1.24 -8.66 18.44
N ASP A 128 2.42 -9.23 18.15
CA ASP A 128 3.23 -8.84 16.98
C ASP A 128 2.66 -9.41 15.65
N ASP A 129 1.42 -9.02 15.32
CA ASP A 129 0.79 -9.17 13.99
C ASP A 129 0.53 -7.79 13.33
N GLU A 130 1.09 -6.73 13.90
CA GLU A 130 0.84 -5.37 13.44
C GLU A 130 1.65 -5.09 12.16
N PRO A 131 1.00 -4.67 11.05
CA PRO A 131 1.72 -4.45 9.81
C PRO A 131 2.46 -3.10 9.84
N TYR A 132 3.73 -3.11 9.45
CA TYR A 132 4.60 -1.95 9.30
C TYR A 132 4.87 -1.65 7.83
N CYS A 133 5.09 -0.36 7.53
CA CYS A 133 5.39 0.09 6.19
C CYS A 133 6.76 -0.42 5.74
N PRO A 134 6.87 -1.15 4.62
CA PRO A 134 8.14 -1.72 4.14
C PRO A 134 9.13 -0.64 3.67
N PHE A 135 8.66 0.59 3.48
CA PHE A 135 9.47 1.70 2.96
C PHE A 135 10.04 2.62 4.03
N CYS A 136 9.45 2.64 5.23
CA CYS A 136 9.86 3.58 6.28
C CYS A 136 9.76 3.00 7.70
N GLY A 137 9.41 1.72 7.84
CA GLY A 137 9.29 1.04 9.13
C GLY A 137 8.20 1.58 10.06
N ASN A 138 7.41 2.58 9.65
CA ASN A 138 6.35 3.13 10.49
C ASN A 138 5.15 2.19 10.52
N LYS A 139 4.54 2.05 11.71
CA LYS A 139 3.31 1.29 11.91
C LYS A 139 2.23 1.76 10.94
N LEU A 140 1.56 0.82 10.28
CA LEU A 140 0.42 1.15 9.44
C LEU A 140 -0.82 1.35 10.31
N VAL A 141 -1.64 2.33 9.92
CA VAL A 141 -2.88 2.65 10.61
C VAL A 141 -4.03 1.98 9.86
N ARG A 142 -4.88 1.23 10.56
CA ARG A 142 -6.13 0.72 10.00
C ARG A 142 -7.06 1.89 9.74
N ILE A 143 -7.45 2.09 8.48
CA ILE A 143 -8.25 3.24 8.02
C ILE A 143 -9.67 2.86 7.62
N LYS A 144 -9.91 1.60 7.26
CA LYS A 144 -11.22 1.07 6.88
C LYS A 144 -11.29 -0.39 7.27
N GLU A 145 -12.46 -0.79 7.74
CA GLU A 145 -12.82 -2.19 8.00
C GLU A 145 -13.89 -2.57 6.98
N ARG A 146 -13.73 -3.74 6.36
CA ARG A 146 -14.73 -4.32 5.45
C ARG A 146 -14.98 -5.75 5.91
N LYS A 147 -16.08 -6.34 5.46
CA LYS A 147 -16.44 -7.73 5.74
C LYS A 147 -15.27 -8.68 5.44
N ASP A 148 -14.70 -8.57 4.25
CA ASP A 148 -13.71 -9.55 3.76
C ASP A 148 -12.26 -9.08 3.92
N PHE A 149 -12.02 -7.80 4.20
CA PHE A 149 -10.67 -7.26 4.40
C PHE A 149 -10.60 -5.94 5.14
N ASP A 150 -9.52 -5.74 5.88
CA ASP A 150 -9.15 -4.48 6.51
C ASP A 150 -8.13 -3.72 5.66
N ILE A 151 -8.26 -2.39 5.60
CA ILE A 151 -7.33 -1.52 4.88
C ILE A 151 -6.43 -0.78 5.86
N TYR A 152 -5.13 -0.97 5.69
CA TYR A 152 -4.07 -0.30 6.43
C TYR A 152 -3.34 0.72 5.55
N ARG A 153 -2.92 1.85 6.12
CA ARG A 153 -2.26 2.93 5.39
C ARG A 153 -1.06 3.50 6.15
N CYS A 154 0.02 3.81 5.43
CA CYS A 154 1.14 4.56 5.97
C CYS A 154 0.81 6.07 6.08
N ASN A 155 0.76 6.58 7.30
CA ASN A 155 0.49 8.01 7.56
C ASN A 155 1.76 8.88 7.58
N ASN A 156 2.96 8.29 7.63
CA ASN A 156 4.22 9.04 7.64
C ASN A 156 4.36 9.91 6.36
N ARG A 157 4.48 11.24 6.54
CA ARG A 157 4.65 12.20 5.45
C ARG A 157 6.04 12.12 4.81
N ASP A 158 7.03 11.66 5.58
CA ASP A 158 8.42 11.52 5.17
C ASP A 158 8.78 10.17 4.57
N CYS A 159 7.79 9.28 4.42
CA CYS A 159 7.97 7.96 3.84
C CYS A 159 8.61 8.04 2.44
N SER A 160 9.68 7.26 2.21
CA SER A 160 10.42 7.21 0.94
C SER A 160 9.50 6.91 -0.26
N PHE A 161 8.56 5.96 -0.11
CA PHE A 161 7.52 5.68 -1.11
C PHE A 161 6.71 6.91 -1.52
N ARG A 162 6.25 7.70 -0.54
CA ARG A 162 5.45 8.91 -0.79
C ARG A 162 6.28 9.97 -1.49
N LYS A 163 7.51 10.20 -1.02
CA LYS A 163 8.44 11.16 -1.61
C LYS A 163 8.74 10.81 -3.07
N LYS A 164 9.06 9.54 -3.35
CA LYS A 164 9.30 9.03 -4.71
C LYS A 164 8.09 9.21 -5.63
N LYS A 165 6.87 8.91 -5.14
CA LYS A 165 5.64 9.10 -5.92
C LYS A 165 5.34 10.58 -6.21
N LEU A 166 5.59 11.47 -5.24
CA LEU A 166 5.42 12.92 -5.42
C LEU A 166 6.45 13.51 -6.38
N SER A 167 7.71 13.07 -6.31
CA SER A 167 8.77 13.55 -7.19
C SER A 167 8.59 13.08 -8.63
N ALA A 168 7.96 11.92 -8.84
CA ALA A 168 7.65 11.38 -10.17
C ALA A 168 6.49 12.09 -10.88
N MET A 169 5.78 13.01 -10.22
CA MET A 169 4.66 13.74 -10.83
C MET A 169 5.13 14.90 -11.71
N ASP A 170 4.57 15.00 -12.91
CA ASP A 170 4.72 16.19 -13.75
C ASP A 170 3.86 17.38 -13.25
N SER A 171 4.04 18.55 -13.86
CA SER A 171 3.33 19.78 -13.45
C SER A 171 1.81 19.67 -13.59
N SER A 172 1.32 18.98 -14.63
CA SER A 172 -0.12 18.79 -14.86
C SER A 172 -0.73 17.84 -13.81
N GLN A 173 -0.01 16.77 -13.45
CA GLN A 173 -0.40 15.82 -12.42
C GLN A 173 -0.39 16.47 -11.04
N LYS A 174 0.59 17.33 -10.74
CA LYS A 174 0.61 18.11 -9.49
C LYS A 174 -0.59 19.05 -9.40
N ALA A 175 -0.96 19.72 -10.49
CA ALA A 175 -2.16 20.57 -10.53
C ALA A 175 -3.44 19.75 -10.33
N LEU A 176 -3.58 18.61 -11.03
CA LEU A 176 -4.71 17.70 -10.87
C LEU A 176 -4.78 17.10 -9.45
N TYR A 177 -3.64 16.78 -8.85
CA TYR A 177 -3.59 16.28 -7.47
C TYR A 177 -4.11 17.30 -6.47
N ARG A 178 -3.84 18.60 -6.66
CA ARG A 178 -4.39 19.66 -5.79
C ARG A 178 -5.91 19.74 -5.85
N GLN A 179 -6.50 19.50 -7.02
CA GLN A 179 -7.94 19.53 -7.23
C GLN A 179 -8.62 18.21 -6.82
N SER A 180 -7.98 17.07 -7.11
CA SER A 180 -8.53 15.72 -6.93
C SER A 180 -7.47 14.75 -6.38
N PRO A 181 -7.14 14.84 -5.08
CA PRO A 181 -6.08 14.02 -4.47
C PRO A 181 -6.35 12.51 -4.54
N HIS A 182 -7.62 12.11 -4.53
CA HIS A 182 -8.08 10.72 -4.50
C HIS A 182 -7.71 9.93 -5.77
N LEU A 183 -7.41 10.61 -6.87
CA LEU A 183 -6.97 9.99 -8.12
C LEU A 183 -5.55 9.43 -8.04
N PHE A 184 -4.78 9.79 -7.01
CA PHE A 184 -3.36 9.44 -6.89
C PHE A 184 -3.07 8.60 -5.66
N LYS A 185 -2.53 7.39 -5.88
CA LYS A 185 -1.99 6.55 -4.82
C LYS A 185 -0.60 7.04 -4.39
N LEU A 186 -0.58 7.97 -3.43
CA LEU A 186 0.66 8.54 -2.87
C LEU A 186 1.13 7.89 -1.56
N ARG A 187 0.30 7.06 -0.93
CA ARG A 187 0.61 6.40 0.33
C ARG A 187 0.62 4.90 0.12
N TYR A 188 1.51 4.22 0.83
CA TYR A 188 1.48 2.77 0.89
C TYR A 188 0.18 2.33 1.57
N ILE A 189 -0.49 1.36 0.95
CA ILE A 189 -1.76 0.79 1.40
C ILE A 189 -1.60 -0.72 1.38
N TYR A 190 -1.92 -1.35 2.50
CA TYR A 190 -1.97 -2.79 2.66
C TYR A 190 -3.41 -3.24 2.91
N ARG A 191 -3.82 -4.35 2.31
CA ARG A 191 -5.13 -4.97 2.58
C ARG A 191 -4.87 -6.30 3.29
N LYS A 192 -5.40 -6.42 4.51
CA LYS A 192 -5.37 -7.66 5.29
C LYS A 192 -6.69 -8.37 5.03
N PHE A 193 -6.68 -9.49 4.32
CA PHE A 193 -7.88 -10.27 4.09
C PHE A 193 -8.26 -11.05 5.35
N ASN A 194 -9.55 -11.07 5.66
CA ASN A 194 -10.11 -11.71 6.85
C ASN A 194 -10.51 -13.18 6.57
N PHE A 195 -9.97 -13.77 5.50
CA PHE A 195 -10.20 -15.15 5.12
C PHE A 195 -8.88 -15.82 4.76
N ASN A 196 -8.84 -17.14 4.92
CA ASN A 196 -7.69 -17.94 4.51
C ASN A 196 -7.72 -18.10 3.00
N PHE A 197 -6.73 -17.51 2.32
CA PHE A 197 -6.57 -17.72 0.90
C PHE A 197 -6.11 -19.15 0.65
N THR A 198 -6.96 -19.94 0.01
CA THR A 198 -6.57 -21.24 -0.52
C THR A 198 -6.10 -21.01 -1.95
N PRO A 199 -4.81 -21.20 -2.26
CA PRO A 199 -4.33 -21.05 -3.62
C PRO A 199 -5.06 -22.04 -4.54
N LEU A 200 -5.18 -21.70 -5.81
CA LEU A 200 -5.62 -22.63 -6.83
C LEU A 200 -4.68 -23.84 -6.82
N SER A 201 -5.13 -24.95 -6.26
CA SER A 201 -4.46 -26.24 -6.28
C SER A 201 -5.29 -27.22 -7.10
N LYS A 202 -4.64 -28.24 -7.64
CA LYS A 202 -5.35 -29.36 -8.29
C LYS A 202 -6.19 -30.17 -7.29
N GLU A 203 -5.91 -30.00 -6.00
CA GLU A 203 -6.52 -30.67 -4.86
C GLU A 203 -7.68 -29.85 -4.27
N ASN A 204 -8.15 -28.81 -4.96
CA ASN A 204 -9.27 -28.01 -4.48
C ASN A 204 -10.59 -28.72 -4.79
N ASP A 205 -11.31 -29.15 -3.74
CA ASP A 205 -12.61 -29.82 -3.84
C ASP A 205 -13.69 -28.93 -4.50
N ASN A 206 -13.47 -27.62 -4.54
CA ASN A 206 -14.35 -26.67 -5.21
C ASN A 206 -13.95 -26.52 -6.68
N LEU A 207 -14.49 -27.41 -7.52
CA LEU A 207 -14.36 -27.29 -8.97
C LEU A 207 -15.11 -26.05 -9.48
N PRO A 208 -14.52 -25.26 -10.40
CA PRO A 208 -15.22 -24.14 -11.00
C PRO A 208 -16.48 -24.62 -11.72
N LEU A 209 -17.60 -23.93 -11.54
CA LEU A 209 -18.86 -24.23 -12.25
C LEU A 209 -18.70 -24.13 -13.78
N VAL A 210 -17.71 -23.37 -14.23
CA VAL A 210 -17.42 -23.10 -15.64
C VAL A 210 -16.17 -23.86 -16.06
N ASP A 211 -16.31 -24.70 -17.08
CA ASP A 211 -15.21 -25.37 -17.73
C ASP A 211 -14.64 -24.47 -18.84
N LEU A 212 -13.41 -23.97 -18.66
CA LEU A 212 -12.73 -23.06 -19.59
C LEU A 212 -12.66 -23.60 -21.04
N PRO A 213 -12.37 -24.89 -21.29
CA PRO A 213 -12.49 -25.52 -22.60
C PRO A 213 -13.83 -25.31 -23.33
N ASN A 214 -14.94 -25.21 -22.60
CA ASN A 214 -16.28 -25.11 -23.18
C ASN A 214 -16.67 -23.66 -23.54
N ILE A 215 -15.77 -22.69 -23.32
CA ILE A 215 -15.99 -21.30 -23.69
C ILE A 215 -15.96 -21.18 -25.21
N LYS A 216 -17.10 -20.79 -25.80
CA LYS A 216 -17.26 -20.58 -27.25
C LYS A 216 -16.55 -19.33 -27.78
N ALA A 217 -16.08 -18.45 -26.90
CA ALA A 217 -15.31 -17.27 -27.29
C ALA A 217 -13.88 -17.66 -27.65
N SER A 218 -13.25 -16.92 -28.58
CA SER A 218 -11.87 -17.20 -28.95
C SER A 218 -10.91 -17.03 -27.76
N PRO A 219 -9.77 -17.75 -27.73
CA PRO A 219 -8.77 -17.58 -26.68
C PRO A 219 -8.31 -16.13 -26.49
N HIS A 220 -8.29 -15.35 -27.57
CA HIS A 220 -7.97 -13.93 -27.53
C HIS A 220 -9.02 -13.11 -26.75
N VAL A 221 -10.31 -13.33 -27.04
CA VAL A 221 -11.42 -12.66 -26.33
C VAL A 221 -11.44 -13.07 -24.86
N LEU A 222 -11.23 -14.36 -24.57
CA LEU A 222 -11.11 -14.86 -23.21
C LEU A 222 -9.94 -14.18 -22.47
N GLY A 223 -8.77 -14.09 -23.10
CA GLY A 223 -7.60 -13.39 -22.55
C GLY A 223 -7.88 -11.91 -22.28
N LEU A 224 -8.58 -11.23 -23.18
CA LEU A 224 -9.00 -9.84 -22.97
C LEU A 224 -9.97 -9.70 -21.79
N ILE A 225 -10.97 -10.58 -21.66
CA ILE A 225 -11.94 -10.56 -20.55
C ILE A 225 -11.24 -10.78 -19.21
N LEU A 226 -10.36 -11.78 -19.13
CA LEU A 226 -9.60 -12.09 -17.91
C LEU A 226 -8.62 -10.97 -17.54
N THR A 227 -8.07 -10.25 -18.51
CA THR A 227 -7.17 -9.12 -18.25
C THR A 227 -7.91 -7.81 -17.94
N TYR A 228 -9.16 -7.65 -18.40
CA TYR A 228 -9.89 -6.39 -18.27
C TYR A 228 -10.38 -6.08 -16.84
N ARG A 229 -10.53 -7.06 -15.95
CA ARG A 229 -11.18 -6.85 -14.64
C ARG A 229 -10.74 -7.78 -13.51
N ILE A 230 -9.45 -7.96 -13.27
CA ILE A 230 -9.02 -8.61 -12.03
C ILE A 230 -8.49 -7.56 -11.05
N ASN A 231 -9.42 -6.98 -10.30
CA ASN A 231 -9.13 -6.19 -9.11
C ASN A 231 -9.98 -6.78 -7.97
N TYR A 232 -9.48 -7.84 -7.32
CA TYR A 232 -10.16 -8.56 -6.23
C TYR A 232 -10.36 -7.74 -4.93
N GLY A 233 -10.31 -6.40 -4.99
CA GLY A 233 -10.26 -5.54 -3.80
C GLY A 233 -10.90 -4.16 -3.95
N TRP A 234 -12.04 -4.09 -4.63
CA TRP A 234 -12.95 -2.93 -4.58
C TRP A 234 -13.76 -2.91 -3.27
#